data_AF-A0A661GX16-F1
#
_entry.id   AF-A0A661GX16-F1
#
_cell.length_a   1.000
_cell.length_b   1.000
_cell.length_c   1.000
_cell.angle_alpha   90.00
_cell.angle_beta   90.00
_cell.angle_gamma   90.00
#
_symmetry.space_group_name_H-M   'P 1'
#
loop_
_entity.id
_entity.type
_entity.pdbx_description
1 polymer ?
#
loop_
_entity_poly.entity_id
_entity_poly.type
_entity_poly.pdbx_seq_one_letter_code
_entity_poly.pdbx_strand_id
1 'polypeptide(L)'
;MENLDIEALINTYMIPWGIKIVLALVIFYIGRWVVGIIVGVIQKILRGRDMDDILVSFLSAILRWLLLLFVVIAALSQLGINTTSLVALLGAAGLAIGLSLQSSLSNFASGVMLIIFRPFTKGDFVEAGGATGVIDNISIFTTTMTTPDNKEIIVPNGAILSNNIINYSARDTRRVDMVFGISYDDDIRKAKQLLQEIIAADDRVLSDPAPVIALGELADSSVNFLVRPWAKSEDYWDLLWDTTEAVKLKFDAAGISIPYPQMDVHLDKGE
;
A
#
# COMPACT_ATOMS: atom_id res chain seq x y z
N MET A 1 -78.77 11.96 -22.63
CA MET A 1 -77.65 12.69 -22.01
C MET A 1 -77.65 12.26 -20.56
N GLU A 2 -76.93 11.16 -20.27
CA GLU A 2 -76.78 10.65 -18.91
C GLU A 2 -76.25 11.77 -18.02
N ASN A 3 -76.93 12.01 -16.90
CA ASN A 3 -76.37 12.78 -15.81
C ASN A 3 -75.05 12.10 -15.46
N LEU A 4 -73.93 12.72 -15.82
CA LEU A 4 -72.66 12.43 -15.18
C LEU A 4 -72.94 12.55 -13.68
N ASP A 5 -72.93 11.45 -12.94
CA ASP A 5 -73.05 11.46 -11.49
C ASP A 5 -71.81 12.16 -10.95
N ILE A 6 -71.91 13.49 -10.83
CA ILE A 6 -70.85 14.36 -10.33
C ILE A 6 -70.42 13.86 -8.95
N GLU A 7 -71.34 13.37 -8.13
CA GLU A 7 -71.04 12.75 -6.84
C GLU A 7 -70.21 11.47 -6.97
N ALA A 8 -70.48 10.61 -7.95
CA ALA A 8 -69.71 9.40 -8.19
C ALA A 8 -68.29 9.73 -8.69
N LEU A 9 -68.14 10.74 -9.56
CA LEU A 9 -66.83 11.22 -10.00
C LEU A 9 -66.02 11.85 -8.86
N ILE A 10 -66.67 12.64 -7.99
CA ILE A 10 -66.03 13.27 -6.84
C ILE A 10 -65.55 12.23 -5.83
N ASN A 11 -66.42 11.30 -5.43
CA ASN A 11 -66.09 10.30 -4.41
C ASN A 11 -65.12 9.21 -4.91
N THR A 12 -65.20 8.84 -6.18
CA THR A 12 -64.37 7.76 -6.73
C THR A 12 -62.98 8.24 -7.16
N TYR A 13 -62.87 9.47 -7.70
CA TYR A 13 -61.62 9.94 -8.28
C TYR A 13 -61.03 11.15 -7.55
N MET A 14 -61.82 12.17 -7.20
CA MET A 14 -61.25 13.41 -6.64
C MET A 14 -60.78 13.26 -5.18
N ILE A 15 -61.57 12.62 -4.31
CA ILE A 15 -61.22 12.49 -2.89
C ILE A 15 -59.97 11.60 -2.68
N PRO A 16 -59.86 10.40 -3.28
CA PRO A 16 -58.69 9.54 -3.08
C PRO A 16 -57.39 10.12 -3.65
N TRP A 17 -57.46 10.76 -4.82
CA TRP A 17 -56.29 11.44 -5.41
C TRP A 17 -55.91 12.70 -4.62
N GLY A 18 -56.89 13.48 -4.16
CA GLY A 18 -56.65 14.65 -3.31
C GLY A 18 -55.89 14.28 -2.03
N ILE A 19 -56.30 13.21 -1.36
CA ILE A 19 -55.61 12.70 -0.15
C ILE A 19 -54.18 12.25 -0.48
N LYS A 20 -53.98 11.51 -1.57
CA LYS A 20 -52.62 11.07 -1.99
C LYS A 20 -51.71 12.24 -2.29
N ILE A 21 -52.20 13.27 -2.99
CA ILE A 21 -51.45 14.48 -3.31
C ILE A 21 -51.08 15.23 -2.03
N VAL A 22 -52.04 15.45 -1.12
CA VAL A 22 -51.77 16.12 0.16
C VAL A 22 -50.74 15.34 0.97
N LEU A 23 -50.88 14.03 1.10
CA LEU A 23 -49.92 13.19 1.83
C LEU A 23 -48.52 13.20 1.17
N ALA A 24 -48.43 13.15 -0.16
CA ALA A 24 -47.16 13.25 -0.87
C ALA A 24 -46.48 14.61 -0.64
N LEU A 25 -47.24 15.70 -0.64
CA LEU A 25 -46.73 17.04 -0.31
C LEU A 25 -46.26 17.10 1.14
N VAL A 26 -47.03 16.57 2.09
CA VAL A 26 -46.65 16.49 3.50
C VAL A 26 -45.34 15.72 3.67
N ILE A 27 -45.21 14.54 3.05
CA ILE A 27 -43.97 13.75 3.05
C ILE A 27 -42.81 14.56 2.48
N PHE A 28 -43.01 15.26 1.36
CA PHE A 28 -41.96 16.04 0.73
C PHE A 28 -41.48 17.21 1.61
N TYR A 29 -42.40 18.01 2.15
CA TYR A 29 -42.05 19.18 2.98
C TYR A 29 -41.45 18.78 4.33
N ILE A 30 -42.05 17.80 5.02
CA ILE A 30 -41.50 17.27 6.28
C ILE A 30 -40.15 16.61 6.02
N GLY A 31 -40.05 15.78 4.97
CA GLY A 31 -38.81 15.13 4.59
C GLY A 31 -37.70 16.14 4.30
N ARG A 32 -37.97 17.17 3.50
CA ARG A 32 -37.02 18.25 3.23
C ARG A 32 -36.56 18.97 4.50
N TRP A 33 -37.48 19.22 5.43
CA TRP A 33 -37.15 19.83 6.72
C TRP A 33 -36.23 18.94 7.55
N VAL A 34 -36.53 17.64 7.66
CA VAL A 34 -35.70 16.64 8.33
C VAL A 34 -34.30 16.55 7.69
N VAL A 35 -34.21 16.54 6.36
CA VAL A 35 -32.92 16.57 5.65
C VAL A 35 -32.11 17.81 6.00
N GLY A 36 -32.76 18.98 6.07
CA GLY A 36 -32.11 20.22 6.49
C GLY A 36 -31.50 20.12 7.89
N ILE A 37 -32.22 19.50 8.83
CA ILE A 37 -31.72 19.25 10.19
C ILE A 37 -30.53 18.31 10.18
N ILE A 38 -30.65 17.14 9.54
CA ILE A 38 -29.58 16.12 9.50
C ILE A 38 -28.29 16.70 8.89
N VAL A 39 -28.41 17.38 7.75
CA VAL A 39 -27.27 17.99 7.07
C VAL A 39 -26.65 19.10 7.92
N GLY A 40 -27.47 19.93 8.58
CA GLY A 40 -26.98 20.99 9.47
C GLY A 40 -26.22 20.44 10.68
N VAL A 41 -26.69 19.33 11.27
CA VAL A 41 -26.00 18.64 12.37
C VAL A 41 -24.65 18.10 11.90
N ILE A 42 -24.61 17.41 10.76
CA ILE A 42 -23.37 16.86 10.21
C ILE A 42 -22.38 17.96 9.86
N GLN A 43 -22.83 19.06 9.24
CA GLN A 43 -22.00 20.24 8.98
C GLN A 43 -21.35 20.78 10.26
N LYS A 44 -22.12 20.89 11.35
CA LYS A 44 -21.63 21.37 12.64
C LYS A 44 -20.58 20.42 13.24
N ILE A 45 -20.80 19.10 13.12
CA ILE A 45 -19.85 18.08 13.59
C ILE A 45 -18.54 18.15 12.80
N LEU A 46 -18.61 18.21 11.46
CA LEU A 46 -17.43 18.21 10.61
C LEU A 46 -16.60 19.49 10.79
N ARG A 47 -17.25 20.66 10.89
CA ARG A 47 -16.57 21.93 11.20
C ARG A 47 -15.95 21.95 12.58
N GLY A 48 -16.58 21.29 13.56
CA GLY A 48 -16.03 21.16 14.92
C GLY A 48 -14.79 20.25 15.01
N ARG A 49 -14.37 19.61 13.91
CA ARG A 49 -13.16 18.77 13.82
C ARG A 49 -12.06 19.41 12.95
N ASP A 50 -12.10 20.72 12.74
CA ASP A 50 -11.14 21.48 11.92
C ASP A 50 -10.97 20.91 10.50
N MET A 51 -12.03 20.34 9.93
CA MET A 51 -12.04 19.93 8.54
C MET A 51 -12.14 21.13 7.62
N ASP A 52 -11.46 21.05 6.48
CA ASP A 52 -11.48 22.07 5.43
C ASP A 52 -12.92 22.39 4.97
N ASP A 53 -13.25 23.68 4.87
CA ASP A 53 -14.60 24.15 4.56
C ASP A 53 -15.10 23.69 3.17
N ILE A 54 -14.20 23.53 2.20
CA ILE A 54 -14.54 23.00 0.87
C ILE A 54 -14.97 21.55 1.01
N LEU A 55 -14.22 20.73 1.75
CA LEU A 55 -14.58 19.33 2.00
C LEU A 55 -15.92 19.21 2.74
N VAL A 56 -16.15 20.03 3.77
CA VAL A 56 -17.41 20.03 4.51
C VAL A 56 -18.57 20.38 3.57
N SER A 57 -18.43 21.43 2.77
CA SER A 57 -19.49 21.85 1.83
C SER A 57 -19.80 20.77 0.79
N PHE A 58 -18.77 20.11 0.26
CA PHE A 58 -18.89 19.04 -0.74
C PHE A 58 -19.61 17.80 -0.18
N LEU A 59 -19.16 17.27 0.97
CA LEU A 59 -19.79 16.10 1.60
C LEU A 59 -21.23 16.39 2.01
N SER A 60 -21.50 17.60 2.51
CA SER A 60 -22.84 18.02 2.91
C SER A 60 -23.78 18.17 1.71
N ALA A 61 -23.27 18.62 0.57
CA ALA A 61 -24.03 18.69 -0.67
C ALA A 61 -24.41 17.29 -1.17
N ILE A 62 -23.45 16.36 -1.21
CA ILE A 62 -23.71 14.95 -1.59
C ILE A 62 -24.78 14.35 -0.68
N LEU A 63 -24.60 14.46 0.64
CA LEU A 63 -25.55 13.90 1.59
C LEU A 63 -26.95 14.52 1.45
N ARG A 64 -27.04 15.84 1.25
CA ARG A 64 -28.32 16.54 1.04
C ARG A 64 -29.04 16.00 -0.18
N TRP A 65 -28.36 15.86 -1.32
CA TRP A 65 -28.96 15.36 -2.55
C TRP A 65 -29.38 13.89 -2.42
N LEU A 66 -28.56 13.07 -1.76
CA LEU A 66 -28.84 11.66 -1.53
C LEU A 66 -30.07 11.47 -0.62
N LEU A 67 -30.18 12.23 0.47
CA LEU A 67 -31.36 12.18 1.35
C LEU A 67 -32.62 12.76 0.68
N LEU A 68 -32.50 13.86 -0.06
CA LEU A 68 -33.63 14.43 -0.81
C LEU A 68 -34.15 13.46 -1.87
N LEU A 69 -33.27 12.68 -2.50
CA LEU A 69 -33.66 11.65 -3.44
C LEU A 69 -34.59 10.61 -2.80
N PHE A 70 -34.27 10.13 -1.59
CA PHE A 70 -35.15 9.23 -0.84
C PHE A 70 -36.50 9.88 -0.51
N VAL A 71 -36.50 11.15 -0.12
CA VAL A 71 -37.74 11.90 0.16
C VAL A 71 -38.61 12.00 -1.09
N VAL A 72 -38.02 12.27 -2.26
CA VAL A 72 -38.75 12.33 -3.54
C VAL A 72 -39.34 10.97 -3.90
N ILE A 73 -38.57 9.89 -3.77
CA ILE A 73 -39.06 8.53 -4.05
C ILE A 73 -40.23 8.17 -3.12
N ALA A 74 -40.13 8.49 -1.83
CA ALA A 74 -41.21 8.25 -0.86
C ALA A 74 -42.49 9.03 -1.22
N ALA A 75 -42.35 10.30 -1.62
CA ALA A 75 -43.48 11.12 -2.06
C ALA A 75 -44.13 10.59 -3.35
N LEU A 76 -43.33 10.16 -4.35
CA LEU A 76 -43.83 9.59 -5.60
C LEU A 76 -44.54 8.24 -5.37
N SER A 77 -44.01 7.41 -4.48
CA SER A 77 -44.64 6.14 -4.09
C SER A 77 -46.03 6.37 -3.48
N GLN A 78 -46.20 7.42 -2.66
CA GLN A 78 -47.50 7.79 -2.09
C GLN A 78 -48.54 8.18 -3.16
N LEU A 79 -48.10 8.74 -4.29
CA LEU A 79 -48.97 9.04 -5.44
C LEU A 79 -49.40 7.78 -6.21
N GLY A 80 -48.87 6.60 -5.87
CA GLY A 80 -49.12 5.35 -6.57
C GLY A 80 -48.29 5.20 -7.85
N ILE A 81 -47.25 6.03 -8.02
CA ILE A 81 -46.29 5.88 -9.12
C ILE A 81 -45.40 4.68 -8.81
N ASN A 82 -45.22 3.78 -9.77
CA ASN A 82 -44.30 2.66 -9.62
C ASN A 82 -42.84 3.18 -9.61
N THR A 83 -42.25 3.28 -8.42
CA THR A 83 -40.87 3.75 -8.24
C THR A 83 -39.83 2.68 -8.56
N THR A 84 -40.22 1.44 -8.89
CA THR A 84 -39.29 0.33 -9.14
C THR A 84 -38.32 0.66 -10.27
N SER A 85 -38.80 1.22 -11.39
CA SER A 85 -37.95 1.61 -12.51
C SER A 85 -36.98 2.74 -12.15
N LEU A 86 -37.40 3.68 -11.28
CA LEU A 86 -36.54 4.75 -10.80
C LEU A 86 -35.46 4.21 -9.84
N VAL A 87 -35.85 3.33 -8.92
CA VAL A 87 -34.91 2.65 -8.01
C VAL A 87 -33.90 1.81 -8.80
N ALA A 88 -34.34 1.10 -9.84
CA ALA A 88 -33.44 0.33 -10.70
C ALA A 88 -32.44 1.23 -11.43
N LEU A 89 -32.88 2.35 -12.00
CA LEU A 89 -32.00 3.33 -12.66
C LEU A 89 -30.99 3.93 -11.68
N LEU A 90 -31.44 4.32 -10.49
CA LEU A 90 -30.58 4.86 -9.44
C LEU A 90 -29.60 3.83 -8.89
N GLY A 91 -30.03 2.57 -8.77
CA GLY A 91 -29.16 1.45 -8.40
C GLY A 91 -28.04 1.25 -9.43
N ALA A 92 -28.38 1.29 -10.73
CA ALA A 92 -27.39 1.22 -11.81
C ALA A 92 -26.41 2.41 -11.78
N ALA A 93 -26.91 3.64 -11.59
CA ALA A 93 -26.07 4.83 -11.45
C ALA A 93 -25.16 4.74 -10.21
N GLY A 94 -25.70 4.28 -9.08
CA GLY A 94 -24.95 4.06 -7.85
C GLY A 94 -23.86 3.01 -8.00
N LEU A 95 -24.13 1.91 -8.70
CA LEU A 95 -23.13 0.89 -9.03
C LEU A 95 -22.01 1.47 -9.90
N ALA A 96 -22.34 2.24 -10.94
CA ALA A 96 -21.35 2.88 -11.80
C ALA A 96 -20.43 3.85 -11.01
N ILE A 97 -21.01 4.67 -10.12
CA ILE A 97 -20.24 5.55 -9.23
C ILE A 97 -19.38 4.71 -8.27
N GLY A 98 -19.94 3.67 -7.67
CA GLY A 98 -19.22 2.78 -6.74
C GLY A 98 -18.02 2.10 -7.39
N LEU A 99 -18.18 1.58 -8.61
CA LEU A 99 -17.10 1.01 -9.40
C LEU A 99 -16.02 2.05 -9.74
N SER A 100 -16.41 3.31 -10.03
CA SER A 100 -15.44 4.39 -10.26
C SER A 100 -14.61 4.73 -9.02
N LEU A 101 -15.19 4.57 -7.82
CA LEU A 101 -14.54 4.86 -6.54
C LEU A 101 -13.86 3.63 -5.91
N GLN A 102 -13.95 2.46 -6.54
CA GLN A 102 -13.46 1.20 -5.98
C GLN A 102 -11.99 1.28 -5.56
N SER A 103 -11.13 1.89 -6.39
CA SER A 103 -9.70 2.05 -6.08
C SER A 103 -9.46 2.94 -4.85
N SER A 104 -10.20 4.06 -4.74
CA SER A 104 -10.07 4.95 -3.58
C SER A 104 -10.52 4.27 -2.28
N LEU A 105 -11.64 3.53 -2.34
CA LEU A 105 -12.15 2.79 -1.18
C LEU A 105 -11.20 1.65 -0.78
N SER A 106 -10.60 0.97 -1.76
CA SER A 106 -9.57 -0.05 -1.49
C SER A 106 -8.36 0.56 -0.80
N ASN A 107 -7.85 1.70 -1.27
CA ASN A 107 -6.73 2.39 -0.62
C ASN A 107 -7.07 2.85 0.80
N PHE A 108 -8.29 3.33 1.03
CA PHE A 108 -8.78 3.68 2.37
C PHE A 108 -8.75 2.46 3.30
N ALA A 109 -9.35 1.35 2.88
CA ALA A 109 -9.40 0.12 3.68
C ALA A 109 -7.98 -0.39 3.98
N SER A 110 -7.09 -0.33 2.99
CA SER A 110 -5.69 -0.70 3.16
C SER A 110 -4.96 0.22 4.15
N GLY A 111 -5.19 1.53 4.10
CA GLY A 111 -4.62 2.46 5.07
C GLY A 111 -5.08 2.18 6.49
N VAL A 112 -6.37 1.91 6.68
CA VAL A 112 -6.92 1.49 7.99
C VAL A 112 -6.24 0.21 8.49
N MET A 113 -6.06 -0.80 7.62
CA MET A 113 -5.36 -2.03 7.97
C MET A 113 -3.90 -1.80 8.36
N LEU A 114 -3.17 -0.95 7.62
CA LEU A 114 -1.78 -0.60 7.94
C LEU A 114 -1.67 0.06 9.32
N ILE A 115 -2.60 0.95 9.67
CA ILE A 115 -2.60 1.65 10.97
C ILE A 115 -2.94 0.70 12.13
N ILE A 116 -3.85 -0.26 11.91
CA ILE A 116 -4.28 -1.23 12.93
C ILE A 116 -3.21 -2.30 13.17
N PHE A 117 -2.76 -2.97 12.11
CA PHE A 117 -1.85 -4.11 12.21
C PHE A 117 -0.37 -3.72 12.28
N ARG A 118 -0.02 -2.52 11.81
CA ARG A 118 1.33 -1.94 11.85
C ARG A 118 2.42 -2.94 11.43
N PRO A 119 2.38 -3.48 10.20
CA PRO A 119 3.47 -4.35 9.70
C PRO A 119 4.82 -3.62 9.60
N PHE A 120 4.79 -2.29 9.60
CA PHE A 120 5.93 -1.39 9.74
C PHE A 120 5.48 -0.10 10.43
N THR A 121 6.45 0.67 10.92
CA THR A 121 6.22 1.97 11.57
C THR A 121 7.09 3.07 10.95
N LYS A 122 6.83 4.33 11.32
CA LYS A 122 7.65 5.46 10.89
C LYS A 122 9.11 5.23 11.31
N GLY A 123 10.03 5.37 10.36
CA GLY A 123 11.46 5.13 10.54
C GLY A 123 11.94 3.76 10.08
N ASP A 124 11.04 2.81 9.80
CA ASP A 124 11.43 1.51 9.26
C ASP A 124 11.89 1.64 7.80
N PHE A 125 12.99 0.96 7.46
CA PHE A 125 13.42 0.77 6.07
C PHE A 125 12.73 -0.45 5.49
N VAL A 126 11.88 -0.24 4.49
CA VAL A 126 11.04 -1.30 3.91
C VAL A 126 11.07 -1.31 2.39
N GLU A 127 10.82 -2.47 1.81
CA GLU A 127 10.46 -2.66 0.41
C GLU A 127 8.99 -3.12 0.34
N ALA A 128 8.15 -2.27 -0.24
CA ALA A 128 6.72 -2.51 -0.38
C ALA A 128 6.12 -1.68 -1.53
N GLY A 129 5.05 -2.19 -2.16
CA GLY A 129 4.35 -1.47 -3.23
C GLY A 129 5.23 -1.12 -4.44
N GLY A 130 6.30 -1.88 -4.67
CA GLY A 130 7.27 -1.65 -5.75
C GLY A 130 8.29 -0.55 -5.47
N ALA A 131 8.40 -0.07 -4.23
CA ALA A 131 9.37 0.93 -3.82
C ALA A 131 10.14 0.49 -2.56
N THR A 132 11.37 0.98 -2.42
CA THR A 132 12.23 0.72 -1.27
C THR A 132 12.65 2.05 -0.64
N GLY A 133 12.48 2.18 0.67
CA GLY A 133 12.75 3.44 1.39
C GLY A 133 12.37 3.39 2.86
N VAL A 134 12.72 4.45 3.57
CA VAL A 134 12.36 4.67 4.97
C VAL A 134 10.95 5.24 5.05
N ILE A 135 10.08 4.67 5.88
CA ILE A 135 8.71 5.16 6.09
C ILE A 135 8.75 6.53 6.79
N ASP A 136 8.19 7.56 6.14
CA ASP A 136 8.04 8.88 6.76
C ASP A 136 6.63 9.09 7.34
N ASN A 137 5.58 8.78 6.57
CA ASN A 137 4.21 9.00 7.02
C ASN A 137 3.23 7.98 6.42
N ILE A 138 2.29 7.50 7.23
CA ILE A 138 1.20 6.61 6.80
C ILE A 138 -0.10 7.42 6.86
N SER A 139 -0.59 7.83 5.70
CA SER A 139 -1.86 8.54 5.55
C SER A 139 -3.00 7.57 5.24
N ILE A 140 -4.24 8.09 5.17
CA ILE A 140 -5.44 7.28 4.94
C ILE A 140 -5.40 6.54 3.60
N PHE A 141 -4.91 7.17 2.53
CA PHE A 141 -4.90 6.59 1.18
C PHE A 141 -3.50 6.22 0.66
N THR A 142 -2.46 6.85 1.20
CA THR A 142 -1.09 6.71 0.73
C THR A 142 -0.12 6.58 1.89
N THR A 143 1.04 6.01 1.61
CA THR A 143 2.19 6.00 2.50
C THR A 143 3.34 6.70 1.79
N THR A 144 4.00 7.59 2.50
CA THR A 144 5.16 8.34 2.00
C THR A 144 6.44 7.69 2.52
N MET A 145 7.38 7.48 1.61
CA MET A 145 8.67 6.86 1.86
C MET A 145 9.79 7.79 1.37
N THR A 146 10.93 7.77 2.04
CA THR A 146 12.15 8.48 1.60
C THR A 146 13.19 7.46 1.15
N THR A 147 13.69 7.57 -0.07
CA THR A 147 14.76 6.69 -0.57
C THR A 147 16.11 7.01 0.07
N PRO A 148 17.09 6.09 0.01
CA PRO A 148 18.45 6.37 0.49
C PRO A 148 19.14 7.57 -0.20
N ASP A 149 18.75 7.91 -1.43
CA ASP A 149 19.21 9.08 -2.18
C ASP A 149 18.30 10.31 -2.00
N ASN A 150 17.48 10.33 -0.94
CA ASN A 150 16.67 11.46 -0.49
C ASN A 150 15.57 11.91 -1.47
N LYS A 151 14.90 10.96 -2.13
CA LYS A 151 13.69 11.21 -2.93
C LYS A 151 12.45 10.80 -2.16
N GLU A 152 11.40 11.60 -2.28
CA GLU A 152 10.08 11.27 -1.76
C GLU A 152 9.34 10.34 -2.74
N ILE A 153 8.83 9.22 -2.23
CA ILE A 153 7.96 8.30 -2.95
C ILE A 153 6.61 8.25 -2.23
N ILE A 154 5.54 8.53 -2.96
CA ILE A 154 4.16 8.43 -2.47
C ILE A 154 3.54 7.17 -3.06
N VAL A 155 3.28 6.17 -2.22
CA VAL A 155 2.76 4.86 -2.63
C VAL A 155 1.30 4.72 -2.17
N PRO A 156 0.36 4.32 -3.05
CA PRO A 156 -1.00 3.98 -2.64
C PRO A 156 -1.01 2.82 -1.64
N ASN A 157 -1.79 2.93 -0.56
CA ASN A 157 -1.84 1.90 0.48
C ASN A 157 -2.31 0.54 -0.04
N GLY A 158 -3.18 0.54 -1.05
CA GLY A 158 -3.62 -0.67 -1.74
C GLY A 158 -2.48 -1.40 -2.43
N ALA A 159 -1.52 -0.66 -3.02
CA ALA A 159 -0.34 -1.26 -3.65
C ALA A 159 0.63 -1.88 -2.63
N ILE A 160 0.71 -1.30 -1.42
CA ILE A 160 1.52 -1.84 -0.33
C ILE A 160 0.96 -3.18 0.16
N LEU A 161 -0.35 -3.25 0.41
CA LEU A 161 -0.99 -4.48 0.92
C LEU A 161 -1.30 -5.51 -0.16
N SER A 162 -1.19 -5.18 -1.45
CA SER A 162 -1.45 -6.14 -2.52
C SER A 162 -0.35 -7.19 -2.69
N ASN A 163 0.85 -6.96 -2.13
CA ASN A 163 2.01 -7.83 -2.27
C ASN A 163 2.76 -8.00 -0.93
N ASN A 164 3.83 -8.79 -0.96
CA ASN A 164 4.72 -8.97 0.18
C ASN A 164 5.33 -7.63 0.62
N ILE A 165 5.48 -7.50 1.94
CA ILE A 165 6.17 -6.38 2.59
C ILE A 165 7.46 -6.93 3.17
N ILE A 166 8.60 -6.41 2.72
CA ILE A 166 9.91 -6.76 3.27
C ILE A 166 10.31 -5.62 4.21
N ASN A 167 10.31 -5.88 5.52
CA ASN A 167 10.75 -4.90 6.51
C ASN A 167 12.16 -5.26 6.97
N TYR A 168 13.14 -4.44 6.57
CA TYR A 168 14.55 -4.63 6.95
C TYR A 168 14.84 -4.18 8.38
N SER A 169 13.95 -3.41 8.99
CA SER A 169 14.08 -2.88 10.36
C SER A 169 13.31 -3.70 11.41
N ALA A 170 12.44 -4.62 10.99
CA ALA A 170 11.59 -5.40 11.91
C ALA A 170 12.36 -6.40 12.78
N ARG A 171 13.62 -6.70 12.45
CA ARG A 171 14.48 -7.63 13.19
C ARG A 171 15.75 -6.90 13.60
N ASP A 172 16.21 -7.14 14.83
CA ASP A 172 17.39 -6.48 15.38
C ASP A 172 18.70 -6.91 14.69
N THR A 173 18.69 -8.09 14.07
CA THR A 173 19.87 -8.71 13.45
C THR A 173 19.61 -9.08 12.00
N ARG A 174 20.64 -8.95 11.15
CA ARG A 174 20.60 -9.32 9.73
C ARG A 174 21.86 -10.08 9.32
N ARG A 175 21.69 -11.01 8.38
CA ARG A 175 22.79 -11.72 7.73
C ARG A 175 23.32 -10.89 6.57
N VAL A 176 24.63 -10.71 6.51
CA VAL A 176 25.31 -10.01 5.41
C VAL A 176 25.85 -11.07 4.45
N ASP A 177 25.24 -11.20 3.29
CA ASP A 177 25.63 -12.21 2.31
C ASP A 177 26.68 -11.63 1.34
N MET A 178 27.91 -12.14 1.42
CA MET A 178 29.04 -11.74 0.59
C MET A 178 29.59 -12.93 -0.20
N VAL A 179 30.16 -12.65 -1.37
CA VAL A 179 30.83 -13.63 -2.23
C VAL A 179 32.20 -13.11 -2.59
N PHE A 180 33.23 -13.92 -2.33
CA PHE A 180 34.62 -13.59 -2.67
C PHE A 180 35.20 -14.71 -3.54
N GLY A 181 35.59 -14.38 -4.77
CA GLY A 181 36.20 -15.30 -5.72
C GLY A 181 37.73 -15.28 -5.63
N ILE A 182 38.36 -16.45 -5.67
CA ILE A 182 39.82 -16.62 -5.78
C ILE A 182 40.18 -17.39 -7.06
N SER A 183 41.45 -17.38 -7.47
CA SER A 183 41.91 -18.17 -8.62
C SER A 183 41.81 -19.67 -8.33
N TYR A 184 41.65 -20.48 -9.38
CA TYR A 184 41.70 -21.95 -9.25
C TYR A 184 43.04 -22.47 -8.74
N ASP A 185 44.12 -21.71 -8.95
CA ASP A 185 45.47 -22.06 -8.50
C ASP A 185 45.74 -21.69 -7.03
N ASP A 186 44.88 -20.89 -6.40
CA ASP A 186 45.08 -20.44 -5.02
C ASP A 186 44.73 -21.53 -3.99
N ASP A 187 45.42 -21.52 -2.84
CA ASP A 187 45.11 -22.46 -1.76
C ASP A 187 43.80 -22.08 -1.04
N ILE A 188 42.75 -22.85 -1.33
CA ILE A 188 41.42 -22.72 -0.72
C ILE A 188 41.44 -22.76 0.82
N ARG A 189 42.38 -23.50 1.44
CA ARG A 189 42.47 -23.60 2.90
C ARG A 189 42.99 -22.30 3.49
N LYS A 190 44.02 -21.73 2.86
CA LYS A 190 44.60 -20.43 3.23
C LYS A 190 43.56 -19.31 3.06
N ALA A 191 42.85 -19.27 1.94
CA ALA A 191 41.78 -18.31 1.69
C ALA A 191 40.69 -18.39 2.77
N LYS A 192 40.21 -19.61 3.05
CA LYS A 192 39.19 -19.84 4.09
C LYS A 192 39.65 -19.38 5.47
N GLN A 193 40.90 -19.66 5.84
CA GLN A 193 41.46 -19.25 7.11
C GLN A 193 41.51 -17.72 7.23
N LEU A 194 41.97 -17.01 6.20
CA LEU A 194 42.01 -15.54 6.21
C LEU A 194 40.62 -14.93 6.33
N LEU A 195 39.63 -15.48 5.62
CA LEU A 195 38.22 -15.07 5.77
C LEU A 195 37.72 -15.28 7.19
N GLN A 196 38.04 -16.42 7.82
CA GLN A 196 37.69 -16.68 9.21
C GLN A 196 38.33 -15.67 10.16
N GLU A 197 39.60 -15.32 9.95
CA GLU A 197 40.31 -14.33 10.76
C GLU A 197 39.75 -12.91 10.60
N ILE A 198 39.32 -12.52 9.39
CA ILE A 198 38.69 -11.21 9.15
C ILE A 198 37.36 -11.14 9.90
N ILE A 199 36.51 -12.15 9.72
CA ILE A 199 35.18 -12.18 10.33
C ILE A 199 35.25 -12.30 11.85
N ALA A 200 36.23 -13.04 12.39
CA ALA A 200 36.42 -13.17 13.84
C ALA A 200 37.06 -11.93 14.49
N ALA A 201 37.68 -11.03 13.72
CA ALA A 201 38.31 -9.82 14.23
C ALA A 201 37.37 -8.61 14.26
N ASP A 202 36.18 -8.69 13.65
CA ASP A 202 35.20 -7.61 13.63
C ASP A 202 34.17 -7.79 14.76
N ASP A 203 34.20 -6.86 15.72
CA ASP A 203 33.33 -6.90 16.92
C ASP A 203 31.82 -6.77 16.61
N ARG A 204 31.45 -6.33 15.40
CA ARG A 204 30.04 -6.24 14.97
C ARG A 204 29.47 -7.60 14.57
N VAL A 205 30.33 -8.58 14.30
CA VAL A 205 29.91 -9.93 13.91
C VAL A 205 29.41 -10.70 15.13
N LEU A 206 28.18 -11.17 15.04
CA LEU A 206 27.55 -12.01 16.06
C LEU A 206 28.09 -13.44 15.98
N SER A 207 28.39 -14.02 17.14
CA SER A 207 28.81 -15.42 17.25
C SER A 207 27.64 -16.41 17.18
N ASP A 208 26.42 -15.94 17.47
CA ASP A 208 25.18 -16.70 17.36
C ASP A 208 24.11 -15.88 16.60
N PRO A 209 23.63 -16.34 15.44
CA PRO A 209 24.03 -17.55 14.73
C PRO A 209 25.47 -17.50 14.23
N ALA A 210 26.16 -18.65 14.22
CA ALA A 210 27.53 -18.74 13.76
C ALA A 210 27.69 -18.27 12.29
N PRO A 211 28.69 -17.43 11.97
CA PRO A 211 29.00 -17.05 10.60
C PRO A 211 29.30 -18.27 9.72
N VAL A 212 28.75 -18.28 8.51
CA VAL A 212 29.05 -19.34 7.53
C VAL A 212 30.15 -18.86 6.59
N ILE A 213 31.24 -19.61 6.54
CA ILE A 213 32.31 -19.45 5.55
C ILE A 213 32.50 -20.79 4.85
N ALA A 214 32.03 -20.87 3.62
CA ALA A 214 32.01 -22.11 2.84
C ALA A 214 32.48 -21.87 1.42
N LEU A 215 33.08 -22.88 0.82
CA LEU A 215 33.26 -22.91 -0.62
C LEU A 215 31.90 -23.18 -1.26
N GLY A 216 31.36 -22.22 -2.00
CA GLY A 216 29.99 -22.28 -2.51
C GLY A 216 29.89 -22.74 -3.95
N GLU A 217 30.82 -22.31 -4.80
CA GLU A 217 30.72 -22.48 -6.24
C GLU A 217 32.11 -22.54 -6.89
N LEU A 218 32.25 -23.40 -7.91
CA LEU A 218 33.36 -23.42 -8.85
C LEU A 218 32.85 -22.77 -10.15
N ALA A 219 33.10 -21.47 -10.33
CA ALA A 219 32.57 -20.66 -11.42
C ALA A 219 33.51 -20.64 -12.63
N ASP A 220 33.09 -20.03 -13.73
CA ASP A 220 33.81 -20.05 -15.03
C ASP A 220 35.27 -19.59 -14.96
N SER A 221 35.60 -18.65 -14.07
CA SER A 221 36.96 -18.09 -13.93
C SER A 221 37.40 -17.93 -12.48
N SER A 222 36.65 -18.44 -11.52
CA SER A 222 36.95 -18.27 -10.09
C SER A 222 36.36 -19.36 -9.21
N VAL A 223 36.95 -19.52 -8.02
CA VAL A 223 36.48 -20.38 -6.94
C VAL A 223 35.84 -19.48 -5.89
N ASN A 224 34.51 -19.57 -5.73
CA ASN A 224 33.70 -18.61 -4.96
C ASN A 224 33.46 -19.07 -3.53
N PHE A 225 33.92 -18.28 -2.56
CA PHE A 225 33.57 -18.41 -1.16
C PHE A 225 32.30 -17.64 -0.83
N LEU A 226 31.38 -18.29 -0.12
CA LEU A 226 30.23 -17.67 0.52
C LEU A 226 30.64 -17.27 1.94
N VAL A 227 30.50 -15.99 2.26
CA VAL A 227 30.79 -15.43 3.57
C VAL A 227 29.52 -14.76 4.09
N ARG A 228 28.95 -15.33 5.15
CA ARG A 228 27.63 -14.94 5.69
C ARG A 228 27.67 -14.71 7.20
N PRO A 229 28.32 -13.63 7.68
CA PRO A 229 28.21 -13.21 9.06
C PRO A 229 26.81 -12.67 9.38
N TRP A 230 26.47 -12.70 10.66
CA TRP A 230 25.31 -12.00 11.21
C TRP A 230 25.80 -10.76 11.95
N ALA A 231 25.05 -9.66 11.87
CA ALA A 231 25.32 -8.43 12.57
C ALA A 231 24.01 -7.78 13.01
N LYS A 232 24.09 -6.71 13.80
CA LYS A 232 22.92 -5.87 14.03
C LYS A 232 22.47 -5.21 12.72
N SER A 233 21.18 -4.93 12.60
CA SER A 233 20.61 -4.31 11.40
C SER A 233 21.18 -2.93 11.10
N GLU A 234 21.57 -2.18 12.14
CA GLU A 234 22.22 -0.87 12.05
C GLU A 234 23.64 -0.94 11.46
N ASP A 235 24.39 -2.00 11.78
CA ASP A 235 25.78 -2.20 11.38
C ASP A 235 25.92 -2.85 9.99
N TYR A 236 24.80 -3.18 9.33
CA TYR A 236 24.77 -3.99 8.11
C TYR A 236 25.68 -3.45 7.00
N TRP A 237 25.58 -2.15 6.71
CA TRP A 237 26.32 -1.52 5.61
C TRP A 237 27.79 -1.33 5.93
N ASP A 238 28.10 -0.87 7.14
CA ASP A 238 29.47 -0.65 7.57
C ASP A 238 30.24 -1.98 7.60
N LEU A 239 29.63 -3.05 8.14
CA LEU A 239 30.24 -4.39 8.11
C LEU A 239 30.49 -4.88 6.69
N LEU A 240 29.52 -4.69 5.77
CA LEU A 240 29.66 -5.11 4.37
C LEU A 240 30.86 -4.43 3.70
N TRP A 241 30.97 -3.11 3.83
CA TRP A 241 32.01 -2.33 3.16
C TRP A 241 33.39 -2.58 3.78
N ASP A 242 33.48 -2.55 5.10
CA ASP A 242 34.75 -2.75 5.82
C ASP A 242 35.27 -4.18 5.61
N THR A 243 34.39 -5.19 5.64
CA THR A 243 34.80 -6.58 5.35
C THR A 243 35.30 -6.72 3.92
N THR A 244 34.62 -6.09 2.96
CA THR A 244 35.02 -6.15 1.54
C THR A 244 36.41 -5.55 1.33
N GLU A 245 36.68 -4.39 1.95
CA GLU A 245 38.01 -3.77 1.92
C GLU A 245 39.08 -4.62 2.63
N ALA A 246 38.77 -5.13 3.83
CA ALA A 246 39.68 -5.96 4.61
C ALA A 246 40.06 -7.25 3.86
N VAL A 247 39.10 -7.88 3.17
CA VAL A 247 39.36 -9.06 2.33
C VAL A 247 40.34 -8.72 1.22
N LYS A 248 40.13 -7.62 0.50
CA LYS A 248 41.04 -7.21 -0.57
C LYS A 248 42.47 -7.02 -0.06
N LEU A 249 42.63 -6.27 1.02
CA LEU A 249 43.95 -5.96 1.59
C LEU A 249 44.66 -7.21 2.11
N LYS A 250 43.95 -8.11 2.82
CA LYS A 250 44.55 -9.33 3.35
C LYS A 250 44.87 -10.36 2.26
N PHE A 251 44.01 -10.49 1.25
CA PHE A 251 44.26 -11.42 0.14
C PHE A 251 45.50 -11.00 -0.65
N ASP A 252 45.65 -9.71 -0.96
CA ASP A 252 46.84 -9.17 -1.61
C ASP A 252 48.11 -9.45 -0.80
N ALA A 253 48.09 -9.14 0.50
CA ALA A 253 49.23 -9.36 1.38
C ALA A 253 49.61 -10.85 1.51
N ALA A 254 48.63 -11.74 1.38
CA ALA A 254 48.82 -13.19 1.45
C ALA A 254 49.11 -13.85 0.10
N GLY A 255 49.13 -13.08 -1.00
CA GLY A 255 49.32 -13.58 -2.35
C GLY A 255 48.17 -14.44 -2.87
N ILE A 256 46.94 -14.20 -2.40
CA ILE A 256 45.72 -14.81 -2.94
C ILE A 256 45.20 -13.94 -4.07
N SER A 257 45.00 -14.54 -5.23
CA SER A 257 44.65 -13.83 -6.45
C SER A 257 43.14 -13.67 -6.59
N ILE A 258 42.67 -12.46 -6.92
CA ILE A 258 41.29 -12.24 -7.37
C ILE A 258 41.33 -12.27 -8.90
N PRO A 259 40.81 -13.33 -9.55
CA PRO A 259 41.03 -13.56 -10.97
C PRO A 259 40.22 -12.59 -11.84
N TYR A 260 40.83 -12.15 -12.94
CA TYR A 260 40.09 -11.59 -14.07
C TYR A 260 39.33 -12.70 -14.82
N PRO A 261 38.33 -12.38 -15.64
CA PRO A 261 37.74 -13.34 -16.57
C PRO A 261 38.82 -14.05 -17.39
N GLN A 262 38.83 -15.38 -17.36
CA GLN A 262 39.78 -16.22 -18.07
C GLN A 262 39.18 -16.69 -19.40
N MET A 263 40.01 -16.80 -20.43
CA MET A 263 39.60 -17.33 -21.73
C MET A 263 40.75 -18.11 -22.35
N ASP A 264 40.49 -19.39 -22.63
CA ASP A 264 41.42 -20.21 -23.39
C ASP A 264 41.22 -19.94 -24.89
N VAL A 265 42.28 -19.47 -25.56
CA VAL A 265 42.28 -19.20 -26.99
C VAL A 265 43.16 -20.22 -27.70
N HIS A 266 42.53 -21.05 -28.53
CA HIS A 266 43.21 -21.96 -29.44
C HIS A 266 43.38 -21.26 -30.80
N LEU A 267 44.60 -20.90 -31.16
CA LEU A 267 44.92 -20.29 -32.45
C LEU A 267 45.36 -21.36 -33.45
N ASP A 268 44.50 -21.66 -34.41
CA ASP A 268 44.86 -22.48 -35.56
C ASP A 268 45.68 -21.63 -36.56
N LYS A 269 46.83 -22.13 -36.99
CA LYS A 269 47.60 -21.49 -38.07
C LYS A 269 46.84 -21.65 -39.37
N GLY A 270 46.33 -20.54 -39.91
CA GLY A 270 45.82 -20.50 -41.28
C GLY A 270 46.94 -20.82 -42.28
N GLU A 271 46.64 -21.67 -43.26
CA GLU A 271 47.52 -22.01 -44.39
C GLU A 271 47.85 -20.80 -45.27
#